data_AF-A0AA40SQE9-F1
#
_entry.id   AF-A0AA40SQE9-F1
#
_cell.length_a   1.000
_cell.length_b   1.000
_cell.length_c   1.000
_cell.angle_alpha   90.00
_cell.angle_beta   90.00
_cell.angle_gamma   90.00
#
_symmetry.space_group_name_H-M   'P 1'
#
loop_
_entity.id
_entity.type
_entity.pdbx_description
1 polymer ?
#
loop_
_entity_poly.entity_id
_entity_poly.type
_entity_poly.pdbx_seq_one_letter_code
_entity_poly.pdbx_strand_id
1 'polypeptide(L)' 'MPENRSERRVLEELSDDERALLTRALEIERSKLHIPGYDATEELLAAVKVILP' A
#
# COMPACT_ATOMS: atom_id res chain seq x y z
N MET A 1 21.67 -6.84 -0.90
CA MET A 1 20.44 -7.57 -0.58
C MET A 1 19.65 -6.67 0.34
N PRO A 2 18.52 -6.07 -0.09
CA PRO A 2 17.81 -5.14 0.78
C PRO A 2 17.35 -5.93 2.00
N GLU A 3 17.77 -5.46 3.16
CA GLU A 3 17.58 -6.12 4.44
C GLU A 3 16.10 -6.40 4.68
N ASN A 4 15.81 -7.51 5.35
CA ASN A 4 14.49 -8.03 5.72
C ASN A 4 13.64 -7.00 6.49
N ARG A 5 13.19 -5.92 5.83
CA ARG A 5 12.18 -5.02 6.37
C ARG A 5 10.87 -5.80 6.38
N SER A 6 10.45 -6.19 7.57
CA SER A 6 9.13 -6.76 7.77
C SER A 6 8.06 -5.70 7.50
N GLU A 7 6.91 -6.12 6.99
CA GLU A 7 5.75 -5.24 6.75
C GLU A 7 5.39 -4.42 7.98
N ARG A 8 5.51 -5.03 9.16
CA ARG A 8 5.28 -4.38 10.45
C ARG A 8 6.27 -3.25 10.72
N ARG A 9 7.55 -3.45 10.41
CA ARG A 9 8.58 -2.42 10.56
C ARG A 9 8.37 -1.27 9.58
N VAL A 10 7.92 -1.57 8.36
CA VAL A 10 7.54 -0.53 7.39
C VAL A 10 6.39 0.32 7.93
N LEU A 11 5.33 -0.32 8.47
CA LEU A 11 4.20 0.41 9.06
C LEU A 11 4.59 1.25 10.27
N GLU A 12 5.54 0.80 11.09
CA GLU A 12 6.07 1.55 12.23
C GLU A 12 6.91 2.76 11.80
N GLU A 13 7.67 2.63 10.69
CA GLU A 13 8.53 3.68 10.13
C GLU A 13 7.76 4.80 9.39
N LEU A 14 6.49 4.59 9.02
CA LEU A 14 5.66 5.62 8.39
C LEU A 14 5.35 6.77 9.35
N SER A 15 5.25 7.98 8.83
CA SER A 15 4.64 9.12 9.52
C SER A 15 3.11 8.99 9.56
N ASP A 16 2.45 9.84 10.35
CA ASP A 16 0.99 9.80 10.48
C ASP A 16 0.28 10.19 9.18
N ASP A 17 0.83 11.13 8.42
CA ASP A 17 0.32 11.51 7.09
C ASP A 17 0.49 10.37 6.07
N GLU A 18 1.63 9.67 6.08
CA GLU A 18 1.87 8.52 5.21
C GLU A 18 0.98 7.33 5.58
N ARG A 19 0.72 7.10 6.88
CA ARG A 19 -0.24 6.10 7.34
C ARG A 19 -1.67 6.44 6.90
N ALA A 20 -2.06 7.71 6.95
CA ALA A 20 -3.37 8.15 6.49
C ALA A 20 -3.53 7.93 4.98
N LEU A 21 -2.50 8.24 4.19
CA LEU A 21 -2.48 8.02 2.76
C LEU A 21 -2.52 6.53 2.40
N LEU A 22 -1.72 5.70 3.07
CA LEU A 22 -1.72 4.25 2.88
C LEU A 22 -3.10 3.65 3.19
N THR A 23 -3.71 4.06 4.31
CA THR A 23 -5.06 3.63 4.68
C THR A 23 -6.06 3.99 3.59
N ARG A 24 -6.00 5.21 3.07
CA ARG A 24 -6.92 5.66 2.02
C ARG A 24 -6.74 4.87 0.71
N ALA A 25 -5.50 4.57 0.33
CA ALA A 25 -5.20 3.75 -0.83
C ALA A 25 -5.77 2.33 -0.69
N LEU A 26 -5.60 1.72 0.48
CA LEU A 26 -6.14 0.38 0.78
C LEU A 26 -7.68 0.36 0.78
N GLU A 27 -8.32 1.41 1.28
CA GLU A 27 -9.79 1.55 1.24
C GLU A 27 -10.32 1.63 -0.20
N ILE A 28 -9.66 2.43 -1.04
CA ILE A 28 -9.99 2.52 -2.47
C ILE A 28 -9.82 1.15 -3.11
N GLU A 29 -8.73 0.46 -2.81
CA GLU A 29 -8.45 -0.83 -3.44
C GLU A 29 -9.44 -1.92 -3.00
N ARG A 30 -9.79 -1.94 -1.71
CA ARG A 30 -10.85 -2.80 -1.19
C ARG A 30 -12.21 -2.50 -1.84
N SER A 31 -12.47 -1.25 -2.22
CA SER A 31 -13.70 -0.89 -2.92
C SER A 31 -13.73 -1.40 -4.36
N LYS A 32 -12.58 -1.49 -5.03
CA LYS A 32 -12.45 -2.06 -6.38
C LYS A 32 -12.51 -3.59 -6.39
N LEU A 33 -12.03 -4.26 -5.34
CA LEU A 33 -12.08 -5.72 -5.18
C LEU A 33 -13.50 -6.31 -5.17
N HIS A 34 -14.54 -5.50 -4.92
CA HIS A 34 -15.94 -5.92 -5.07
C HIS A 34 -16.41 -5.98 -6.53
N ILE A 35 -15.55 -5.64 -7.49
CA ILE A 35 -15.78 -5.85 -8.92
C ILE A 35 -15.19 -7.23 -9.26
N PRO A 36 -16.01 -8.24 -9.62
CA PRO A 36 -15.53 -9.59 -9.88
C PRO A 36 -14.59 -9.57 -11.10
N GLY A 37 -13.27 -9.65 -10.87
CA GLY A 37 -12.25 -9.75 -11.91
C GLY A 37 -11.07 -8.78 -11.81
N TYR A 38 -11.01 -7.90 -10.82
CA TYR A 38 -9.92 -6.92 -10.71
C TYR A 38 -8.80 -7.41 -9.77
N ASP A 39 -7.70 -7.90 -10.34
CA ASP A 39 -6.47 -8.21 -9.60
C ASP A 39 -5.62 -6.94 -9.46
N ALA A 40 -5.83 -6.25 -8.35
CA ALA A 40 -5.27 -4.93 -8.13
C ALA A 40 -3.87 -4.90 -7.52
N THR A 41 -3.30 -6.08 -7.30
CA THR A 41 -2.06 -6.24 -6.55
C THR A 41 -0.92 -5.43 -7.17
N GLU A 42 -0.82 -5.44 -8.50
CA GLU A 42 0.20 -4.69 -9.25
C GLU A 42 -0.05 -3.18 -9.27
N GLU A 43 -1.30 -2.73 -9.37
CA GLU A 43 -1.64 -1.30 -9.36
C GLU A 43 -1.41 -0.67 -7.99
N LEU A 44 -1.74 -1.39 -6.91
CA LEU A 44 -1.47 -0.94 -5.55
C LEU A 44 0.05 -0.89 -5.29
N LEU A 45 0.80 -1.90 -5.73
CA LEU A 45 2.26 -1.90 -5.65
C LEU A 45 2.89 -0.75 -6.44
N ALA A 46 2.36 -0.43 -7.62
CA ALA A 46 2.83 0.69 -8.43
C ALA A 46 2.53 2.05 -7.76
N ALA A 47 1.33 2.23 -7.20
CA ALA A 47 0.95 3.46 -6.51
C ALA A 47 1.82 3.70 -5.25
N VAL A 48 2.09 2.65 -4.49
CA VAL A 48 2.95 2.73 -3.29
C VAL A 48 4.39 3.11 -3.67
N LYS A 49 4.96 2.54 -4.76
CA LYS A 49 6.31 2.89 -5.26
C LYS A 49 6.46 4.33 -5.74
N VAL A 50 5.37 5.00 -6.09
CA VAL A 50 5.38 6.42 -6.50
C VAL A 50 5.36 7.34 -5.27
N ILE A 51 4.74 6.90 -4.18
CA ILE A 51 4.55 7.68 -2.96
C ILE A 51 5.75 7.51 -2.00
N LEU A 52 6.29 6.29 -1.92
CA LEU A 52 7.44 5.94 -1.08
C LEU A 52 8.56 5.44 -2.01
N PRO A 53 9.68 6.19 -2.16
CA PRO A 53 10.84 5.72 -2.93
C PRO A 53 11.49 4.47 -2.34
#